data_AF-A0A7X8YZS1-F1
#
_entry.id   AF-A0A7X8YZS1-F1
#
_cell.length_a   1.000
_cell.length_b   1.000
_cell.length_c   1.000
_cell.angle_alpha   90.00
_cell.angle_beta   90.00
_cell.angle_gamma   90.00
#
_symmetry.space_group_name_H-M   'P 1'
#
loop_
_entity.id
_entity.type
_entity.pdbx_description
1 polymer ?
#
loop_
_entity_poly.entity_id
_entity_poly.type
_entity_poly.pdbx_seq_one_letter_code
_entity_poly.pdbx_strand_id
1 'polypeptide(L)'
;MHIVVLAAFAVVRLLAEMRILLLASRGLAVGIVAAYLAGAVILARIASQAAMESAVASPRRGLSTGKPLLRLLTHLWLLGGLACISVTSYGQWMFSGPPSQIPLAATVGAMLPFFAAVVAGWIVEYPAHRAFRLRLVGQNPPGEPQPAGPLSLGQYVLLNTRHELLFIAAPVGMLVLLGDVLSIYVEPALSPRVAPWVMLPMMFAGMGGVFIIAPAVIVKVWSTEPLGSGPLRESLEKMARMLGVRFRRMLIWRSGGVIINAAVVGLLGRFRYVLLSDAMLRQMPQREIEAVFAHEAQHIAGHHIFYGTMLILSLSLAITGASELLRLKLGWGSWGVDAAGLMLLAAALYVAFGWVSRRLERQCDVHAAKTAGALQGSDGDQDVVSQEGAAIFAMALQRVAQLNAISPLQRNWRHGSIHWRISHVLDVASAGKGTGDIDRLVRRIKLCLWAGFVCSCALVGWAALSG
;
A
#
# COMPACT_ATOMS: atom_id res chain seq x y z
N MET A 1 -9.71 3.79 2.83
CA MET A 1 -10.50 2.83 2.03
C MET A 1 -9.71 1.57 1.65
N HIS A 2 -8.42 1.63 1.29
CA HIS A 2 -7.63 0.43 0.93
C HIS A 2 -7.79 -0.79 1.87
N ILE A 3 -7.67 -0.60 3.19
CA ILE A 3 -7.86 -1.67 4.19
C ILE A 3 -9.28 -2.25 4.14
N VAL A 4 -10.27 -1.39 3.91
CA VAL A 4 -11.69 -1.79 3.83
C VAL A 4 -11.94 -2.64 2.58
N VAL A 5 -11.32 -2.30 1.45
CA VAL A 5 -11.41 -3.12 0.23
C VAL A 5 -10.80 -4.49 0.46
N LEU A 6 -9.60 -4.55 1.05
CA LEU A 6 -8.96 -5.82 1.40
C LEU A 6 -9.83 -6.65 2.37
N ALA A 7 -10.37 -6.01 3.40
CA ALA A 7 -11.26 -6.64 4.37
C ALA A 7 -12.57 -7.13 3.72
N ALA A 8 -13.11 -6.41 2.75
CA ALA A 8 -14.30 -6.83 2.01
C ALA A 8 -14.06 -8.17 1.28
N PHE A 9 -12.94 -8.31 0.56
CA PHE A 9 -12.54 -9.58 -0.05
C PHE A 9 -12.43 -10.71 1.00
N ALA A 10 -11.78 -10.44 2.14
CA ALA A 10 -11.63 -11.41 3.21
C ALA A 10 -12.98 -11.84 3.81
N VAL A 11 -13.88 -10.88 4.10
CA VAL A 11 -15.23 -11.14 4.62
C VAL A 11 -16.01 -12.05 3.68
N VAL A 12 -16.03 -11.73 2.38
CA VAL A 12 -16.78 -12.52 1.40
C VAL A 12 -16.21 -13.93 1.24
N ARG A 13 -14.89 -14.09 1.23
CA ARG A 13 -14.24 -15.41 1.14
C ARG A 13 -14.49 -16.24 2.40
N LEU A 14 -14.30 -15.67 3.58
CA LEU A 14 -14.52 -16.35 4.85
C LEU A 14 -15.97 -16.84 4.99
N LEU A 15 -16.94 -15.98 4.67
CA LEU A 15 -18.36 -16.34 4.77
C LEU A 15 -18.77 -17.39 3.73
N ALA A 16 -18.20 -17.34 2.53
CA ALA A 16 -18.43 -18.36 1.50
C ALA A 16 -17.96 -19.75 1.98
N GLU A 17 -16.80 -19.81 2.65
CA GLU A 17 -16.25 -21.06 3.20
C GLU A 17 -17.08 -21.61 4.36
N MET A 18 -17.52 -20.74 5.28
CA MET A 18 -18.29 -21.18 6.45
C MET A 18 -19.71 -21.66 6.10
N ARG A 19 -20.19 -21.45 4.87
CA ARG A 19 -21.55 -21.81 4.39
C ARG A 19 -22.68 -21.38 5.34
N ILE A 20 -22.48 -20.29 6.09
CA ILE A 20 -23.45 -19.79 7.05
C ILE A 20 -24.61 -19.17 6.28
N LEU A 21 -25.79 -19.78 6.39
CA LEU A 21 -27.01 -19.29 5.78
C LEU A 21 -27.91 -18.65 6.84
N LEU A 22 -28.29 -17.40 6.61
CA LEU A 22 -29.59 -16.92 7.07
C LEU A 22 -30.59 -17.28 5.98
N LEU A 23 -31.64 -18.04 6.31
CA LEU A 23 -32.76 -18.36 5.43
C LEU A 23 -33.54 -17.08 5.08
N ALA A 24 -32.95 -16.22 4.24
CA ALA A 24 -33.55 -15.00 3.74
C ALA A 24 -34.11 -15.25 2.34
N SER A 25 -35.41 -15.03 2.17
CA SER A 25 -36.06 -15.08 0.86
C SER A 25 -35.40 -14.10 -0.12
N ARG A 26 -35.51 -14.36 -1.43
CA ARG A 26 -34.91 -13.48 -2.47
C ARG A 26 -35.38 -12.02 -2.33
N GLY A 27 -36.64 -11.81 -1.97
CA GLY A 27 -37.19 -10.48 -1.72
C GLY A 27 -36.53 -9.77 -0.53
N LEU A 28 -36.31 -10.49 0.57
CA LEU A 28 -35.60 -9.94 1.74
C LEU A 28 -34.15 -9.59 1.38
N ALA A 29 -33.46 -10.42 0.60
CA ALA A 29 -32.09 -10.12 0.15
C ALA A 29 -32.02 -8.82 -0.67
N VAL A 30 -32.97 -8.61 -1.60
CA VAL A 30 -33.07 -7.34 -2.37
C VAL A 30 -33.32 -6.15 -1.44
N GLY A 31 -34.23 -6.30 -0.46
CA GLY A 31 -34.50 -5.28 0.54
C GLY A 31 -33.28 -4.91 1.38
N ILE A 32 -32.49 -5.91 1.81
CA ILE A 32 -31.23 -5.71 2.55
C ILE A 32 -30.21 -4.96 1.68
N VAL A 33 -30.04 -5.33 0.41
CA VAL A 33 -29.14 -4.63 -0.51
C VAL A 33 -29.58 -3.18 -0.73
N ALA A 34 -30.88 -2.93 -0.92
CA ALA A 34 -31.41 -1.58 -1.06
C ALA A 34 -31.19 -0.74 0.21
N ALA A 35 -31.46 -1.28 1.39
CA ALA A 35 -31.20 -0.64 2.67
C ALA A 35 -29.71 -0.35 2.88
N TYR A 36 -28.84 -1.29 2.51
CA TYR A 36 -27.39 -1.13 2.56
C TYR A 36 -26.90 0.05 1.70
N LEU A 37 -27.35 0.14 0.45
CA LEU A 37 -27.01 1.24 -0.46
C LEU A 37 -27.57 2.58 0.03
N ALA A 38 -28.82 2.61 0.50
CA ALA A 38 -29.44 3.80 1.06
C ALA A 38 -28.67 4.31 2.29
N GLY A 39 -28.31 3.41 3.21
CA GLY A 39 -27.52 3.74 4.39
C GLY A 39 -26.12 4.28 4.04
N ALA A 40 -25.46 3.71 3.02
CA ALA A 40 -24.18 4.21 2.54
C ALA A 40 -24.29 5.65 1.99
N VAL A 41 -25.34 5.93 1.22
CA VAL A 41 -25.64 7.28 0.70
C VAL A 41 -25.92 8.26 1.84
N ILE A 42 -26.72 7.87 2.84
CA ILE A 42 -27.03 8.71 4.01
C ILE A 42 -25.76 9.04 4.80
N LEU A 43 -24.94 8.03 5.11
CA LEU A 43 -23.67 8.23 5.81
C LEU A 43 -22.72 9.14 5.02
N ALA A 44 -22.63 8.96 3.69
CA ALA A 44 -21.82 9.82 2.83
C ALA A 44 -22.34 11.27 2.82
N ARG A 45 -23.66 11.49 2.84
CA ARG A 45 -24.24 12.84 2.93
C ARG A 45 -23.87 13.51 4.26
N ILE A 46 -24.03 12.80 5.37
CA ILE A 46 -23.68 13.30 6.71
C ILE A 46 -22.17 13.61 6.77
N ALA A 47 -21.33 12.75 6.20
CA ALA A 47 -19.88 12.95 6.16
C ALA A 47 -19.48 14.15 5.32
N SER A 48 -20.09 14.30 4.14
CA SER A 48 -19.89 15.45 3.26
C SER A 48 -20.29 16.76 3.93
N GLN A 49 -21.43 16.81 4.61
CA GLN A 49 -21.88 17.99 5.35
C GLN A 49 -20.93 18.35 6.50
N ALA A 50 -20.60 17.38 7.35
CA ALA A 50 -19.68 17.59 8.47
C ALA A 50 -18.28 18.04 8.00
N ALA A 51 -17.80 17.53 6.86
CA ALA A 51 -16.54 17.95 6.27
C ALA A 51 -16.60 19.40 5.75
N MET A 52 -17.70 19.81 5.12
CA MET A 52 -17.91 21.19 4.67
C MET A 52 -17.98 22.17 5.85
N GLU A 53 -18.72 21.84 6.90
CA GLU A 53 -18.79 22.66 8.13
C GLU A 53 -17.40 22.84 8.77
N SER A 54 -16.64 21.74 8.87
CA SER A 54 -15.28 21.77 9.42
C SER A 54 -14.32 22.61 8.56
N ALA A 55 -14.45 22.54 7.22
CA ALA A 55 -13.64 23.31 6.30
C ALA A 55 -13.95 24.82 6.37
N VAL A 56 -15.20 25.20 6.69
CA VAL A 56 -15.55 26.61 6.97
C VAL A 56 -14.93 27.06 8.30
N ALA A 57 -14.97 26.23 9.34
CA ALA A 57 -14.45 26.57 10.67
C ALA A 57 -12.91 26.58 10.77
N SER A 58 -12.21 25.87 9.89
CA SER A 58 -10.74 25.77 9.91
C SER A 58 -10.17 25.77 8.49
N PRO A 59 -9.94 26.95 7.88
CA PRO A 59 -9.57 27.09 6.46
C PRO A 59 -8.29 26.35 6.04
N ARG A 60 -7.38 26.09 6.99
CA ARG A 60 -6.11 25.39 6.75
C ARG A 60 -6.20 23.86 6.82
N ARG A 61 -7.33 23.29 7.27
CA ARG A 61 -7.52 21.84 7.36
C ARG A 61 -8.25 21.35 6.10
N GLY A 62 -7.66 20.40 5.39
CA GLY A 62 -8.27 19.81 4.21
C GLY A 62 -9.55 19.01 4.51
N LEU A 63 -10.30 18.63 3.48
CA LEU A 63 -11.53 17.83 3.57
C LEU A 63 -11.37 16.47 4.30
N SER A 64 -10.14 15.98 4.51
CA SER A 64 -9.90 14.68 5.13
C SER A 64 -10.17 14.64 6.64
N THR A 65 -10.42 15.80 7.28
CA THR A 65 -10.84 15.88 8.69
C THR A 65 -12.33 15.62 8.89
N GLY A 66 -12.86 14.58 8.26
CA GLY A 66 -14.11 13.98 8.73
C GLY A 66 -13.91 13.44 10.15
N LYS A 67 -14.93 13.60 11.01
CA LYS A 67 -14.91 13.07 12.39
C LYS A 67 -14.47 11.60 12.35
N PRO A 68 -13.40 11.20 13.06
CA PRO A 68 -12.84 9.83 12.96
C PRO A 68 -13.89 8.76 13.26
N LEU A 69 -14.83 9.07 14.17
CA LEU A 69 -15.99 8.23 14.46
C LEU A 69 -16.86 7.99 13.22
N LEU A 70 -17.17 9.02 12.43
CA LEU A 70 -18.02 8.88 11.25
C LEU A 70 -17.36 8.01 10.17
N ARG A 71 -16.04 8.17 9.97
CA ARG A 71 -15.27 7.29 9.07
C ARG A 71 -15.31 5.84 9.54
N LEU A 72 -15.16 5.60 10.84
CA LEU A 72 -15.29 4.27 11.42
C LEU A 72 -16.69 3.69 11.19
N LEU A 73 -17.74 4.46 11.45
CA LEU A 73 -19.13 4.05 11.21
C LEU A 73 -19.38 3.71 9.73
N THR A 74 -18.88 4.51 8.78
CA THR A 74 -18.97 4.20 7.36
C THR A 74 -18.26 2.88 7.02
N HIS A 75 -17.04 2.66 7.54
CA HIS A 75 -16.33 1.41 7.29
C HIS A 75 -17.04 0.19 7.90
N LEU A 76 -17.56 0.32 9.12
CA LEU A 76 -18.33 -0.73 9.79
C LEU A 76 -19.63 -1.02 9.04
N TRP A 77 -20.32 0.01 8.55
CA TRP A 77 -21.50 -0.15 7.70
C TRP A 77 -21.15 -0.91 6.41
N LEU A 78 -20.10 -0.50 5.72
CA LEU A 78 -19.69 -1.12 4.46
C LEU A 78 -19.33 -2.60 4.64
N LEU A 79 -18.56 -2.95 5.67
CA LEU A 79 -18.12 -4.33 5.93
C LEU A 79 -19.21 -5.20 6.57
N GLY A 80 -19.88 -4.68 7.60
CA GLY A 80 -20.94 -5.40 8.30
C GLY A 80 -22.16 -5.62 7.42
N GLY A 81 -22.57 -4.61 6.65
CA GLY A 81 -23.65 -4.75 5.68
C GLY A 81 -23.31 -5.73 4.56
N LEU A 82 -22.07 -5.72 4.07
CA LEU A 82 -21.61 -6.71 3.11
C LEU A 82 -21.61 -8.13 3.70
N ALA A 83 -21.18 -8.31 4.95
CA ALA A 83 -21.26 -9.59 5.65
C ALA A 83 -22.71 -10.08 5.74
N CYS A 84 -23.65 -9.20 6.13
CA CYS A 84 -25.08 -9.51 6.16
C CYS A 84 -25.61 -9.92 4.79
N ILE A 85 -25.25 -9.21 3.71
CA ILE A 85 -25.66 -9.57 2.34
C ILE A 85 -25.09 -10.94 1.94
N SER A 86 -23.85 -11.22 2.32
CA SER A 86 -23.13 -12.45 1.94
C SER A 86 -23.75 -13.72 2.53
N VAL A 87 -24.42 -13.63 3.68
CA VAL A 87 -25.12 -14.77 4.31
C VAL A 87 -26.58 -14.92 3.87
N THR A 88 -27.06 -14.07 2.95
CA THR A 88 -28.42 -14.18 2.37
C THR A 88 -28.44 -15.09 1.13
N SER A 89 -29.63 -15.29 0.55
CA SER A 89 -29.80 -15.97 -0.74
C SER A 89 -29.02 -15.33 -1.89
N TYR A 90 -28.61 -14.05 -1.80
CA TYR A 90 -27.74 -13.42 -2.78
C TYR A 90 -26.32 -14.02 -2.78
N GLY A 91 -25.68 -14.08 -1.60
CA GLY A 91 -24.35 -14.68 -1.46
C GLY A 91 -24.36 -16.17 -1.79
N GLN A 92 -25.41 -16.88 -1.38
CA GLN A 92 -25.59 -18.28 -1.78
C GLN A 92 -25.68 -18.43 -3.31
N TRP A 93 -26.42 -17.57 -4.00
CA TRP A 93 -26.50 -17.62 -5.46
C TRP A 93 -25.14 -17.36 -6.12
N MET A 94 -24.31 -16.47 -5.56
CA MET A 94 -22.95 -16.23 -6.04
C MET A 94 -22.05 -17.46 -5.91
N PHE A 95 -22.02 -18.11 -4.74
CA PHE A 95 -21.05 -19.16 -4.43
C PHE A 95 -21.55 -20.59 -4.65
N SER A 96 -22.86 -20.78 -4.82
CA SER A 96 -23.47 -22.10 -5.11
C SER A 96 -24.21 -22.14 -6.45
N GLY A 97 -24.47 -20.98 -7.07
CA GLY A 97 -25.13 -20.89 -8.38
C GLY A 97 -24.15 -20.89 -9.56
N PRO A 98 -24.62 -20.57 -10.77
CA PRO A 98 -23.79 -20.53 -11.97
C PRO A 98 -22.50 -19.69 -11.87
N PRO A 99 -22.47 -18.54 -11.16
CA PRO A 99 -21.24 -17.74 -11.04
C PRO A 99 -20.07 -18.48 -10.35
N SER A 100 -20.33 -19.51 -9.53
CA SER A 100 -19.28 -20.24 -8.82
C SER A 100 -18.41 -21.11 -9.73
N GLN A 101 -18.90 -21.40 -10.94
CA GLN A 101 -18.17 -22.20 -11.92
C GLN A 101 -17.20 -21.35 -12.76
N ILE A 102 -17.30 -20.02 -12.69
CA ILE A 102 -16.46 -19.11 -13.45
C ILE A 102 -15.46 -18.48 -12.46
N PRO A 103 -14.14 -18.68 -12.64
CA PRO A 103 -13.14 -18.09 -11.76
C PRO A 103 -13.34 -16.59 -11.59
N LEU A 104 -13.16 -16.09 -10.37
CA LEU A 104 -13.33 -14.70 -9.95
C LEU A 104 -14.77 -14.16 -10.02
N ALA A 105 -15.67 -14.74 -10.83
CA ALA A 105 -17.02 -14.21 -11.07
C ALA A 105 -17.88 -14.20 -9.80
N ALA A 106 -17.91 -15.30 -9.04
CA ALA A 106 -18.64 -15.36 -7.77
C ALA A 106 -18.17 -14.31 -6.77
N THR A 107 -16.85 -14.11 -6.66
CA THR A 107 -16.27 -13.13 -5.71
C THR A 107 -16.54 -11.70 -6.16
N VAL A 108 -16.32 -11.37 -7.44
CA VAL A 108 -16.63 -10.03 -7.97
C VAL A 108 -18.12 -9.73 -7.88
N GLY A 109 -18.97 -10.71 -8.20
CA GLY A 109 -20.41 -10.61 -8.06
C GLY A 109 -20.81 -10.33 -6.61
N ALA A 110 -20.31 -11.11 -5.65
CA ALA A 110 -20.55 -10.87 -4.23
C ALA A 110 -20.05 -9.50 -3.74
N MET A 111 -19.00 -8.93 -4.36
CA MET A 111 -18.50 -7.58 -4.09
C MET A 111 -19.33 -6.45 -4.73
N LEU A 112 -20.22 -6.73 -5.69
CA LEU A 112 -20.95 -5.69 -6.43
C LEU A 112 -21.72 -4.70 -5.52
N PRO A 113 -22.45 -5.14 -4.47
CA PRO A 113 -23.12 -4.22 -3.56
C PRO A 113 -22.12 -3.27 -2.87
N PHE A 114 -20.97 -3.80 -2.45
CA PHE A 114 -19.90 -3.01 -1.84
C PHE A 114 -19.33 -1.97 -2.81
N PHE A 115 -19.01 -2.35 -4.04
CA PHE A 115 -18.53 -1.40 -5.06
C PHE A 115 -19.57 -0.33 -5.37
N ALA A 116 -20.84 -0.72 -5.49
CA ALA A 116 -21.94 0.23 -5.72
C ALA A 116 -22.09 1.22 -4.55
N ALA A 117 -22.02 0.75 -3.30
CA ALA A 117 -22.08 1.61 -2.11
C ALA A 117 -20.94 2.63 -2.07
N VAL A 118 -19.71 2.20 -2.38
CA VAL A 118 -18.52 3.08 -2.41
C VAL A 118 -18.65 4.12 -3.52
N VAL A 119 -19.04 3.73 -4.73
CA VAL A 119 -19.23 4.65 -5.86
C VAL A 119 -20.36 5.65 -5.57
N ALA A 120 -21.48 5.19 -5.02
CA ALA A 120 -22.58 6.05 -4.61
C ALA A 120 -22.12 7.08 -3.56
N GLY A 121 -21.29 6.66 -2.60
CA GLY A 121 -20.65 7.56 -1.63
C GLY A 121 -19.83 8.66 -2.30
N TRP A 122 -18.99 8.33 -3.27
CA TRP A 122 -18.21 9.32 -4.00
C TRP A 122 -19.07 10.30 -4.81
N ILE A 123 -20.14 9.82 -5.44
CA ILE A 123 -21.06 10.71 -6.18
C ILE A 123 -21.67 11.74 -5.22
N VAL A 124 -22.02 11.31 -4.00
CA VAL A 124 -22.56 12.18 -2.95
C VAL A 124 -21.52 13.17 -2.42
N GLU A 125 -20.27 12.74 -2.24
CA GLU A 125 -19.17 13.58 -1.73
C GLU A 125 -18.63 14.58 -2.77
N TYR A 126 -18.88 14.34 -4.06
CA TYR A 126 -18.33 15.12 -5.16
C TYR A 126 -18.56 16.63 -5.06
N PRO A 127 -19.76 17.15 -4.74
CA PRO A 127 -19.99 18.59 -4.64
C PRO A 127 -19.10 19.26 -3.58
N ALA A 128 -18.90 18.62 -2.42
CA ALA A 128 -18.01 19.11 -1.38
C ALA A 128 -16.55 19.13 -1.84
N HIS A 129 -16.11 18.05 -2.50
CA HIS A 129 -14.76 17.97 -3.07
C HIS A 129 -14.51 19.03 -4.14
N ARG A 130 -15.47 19.27 -5.03
CA ARG A 130 -15.39 20.31 -6.06
C ARG A 130 -15.33 21.71 -5.43
N ALA A 131 -16.18 22.00 -4.46
CA ALA A 131 -16.21 23.29 -3.76
C ALA A 131 -14.87 23.58 -3.06
N PHE A 132 -14.27 22.58 -2.42
CA PHE A 132 -12.96 22.72 -1.78
C PHE A 132 -11.84 23.02 -2.78
N ARG A 133 -11.80 22.33 -3.93
CA ARG A 133 -10.79 22.61 -4.97
C ARG A 133 -10.91 24.01 -5.56
N LEU A 134 -12.14 24.47 -5.80
CA LEU A 134 -12.37 25.84 -6.27
C LEU A 134 -11.85 26.87 -5.26
N ARG A 135 -12.02 26.63 -3.96
CA ARG A 135 -11.47 27.49 -2.90
C ARG A 135 -9.93 27.47 -2.89
N LEU A 136 -9.31 26.30 -3.01
CA LEU A 136 -7.83 26.21 -3.08
C LEU A 136 -7.26 27.00 -4.24
N VAL A 137 -7.86 26.89 -5.42
CA VAL A 137 -7.46 27.67 -6.60
C VAL A 137 -7.63 29.18 -6.33
N GLY A 138 -8.75 29.58 -5.72
CA GLY A 138 -9.02 31.00 -5.42
C GLY A 138 -8.17 31.61 -4.31
N GLN A 139 -7.59 30.80 -3.42
CA GLN A 139 -6.75 31.26 -2.30
C GLN A 139 -5.25 31.17 -2.59
N ASN A 140 -4.85 30.74 -3.79
CA ASN A 140 -3.45 30.55 -4.13
C ASN A 140 -2.72 31.90 -4.25
N PRO A 141 -1.58 32.11 -3.56
CA PRO A 141 -0.84 33.37 -3.64
C PRO A 141 -0.35 33.67 -5.08
N PRO A 142 -0.29 34.96 -5.48
CA PRO A 142 0.34 35.34 -6.74
C PRO A 142 1.81 34.90 -6.78
N GLY A 143 2.22 34.26 -7.88
CA GLY A 143 3.59 33.79 -8.07
C GLY A 143 3.86 32.35 -7.63
N GLU A 144 2.93 31.69 -6.93
CA GLU A 144 3.03 30.26 -6.65
C GLU A 144 2.47 29.40 -7.81
N PRO A 145 3.00 28.17 -8.03
CA PRO A 145 2.45 27.26 -9.02
C PRO A 145 0.96 27.02 -8.79
N GLN A 146 0.13 27.21 -9.82
CA GLN A 146 -1.31 27.04 -9.66
C GLN A 146 -1.68 25.58 -9.34
N PRO A 147 -2.51 25.34 -8.31
CA PRO A 147 -3.02 24.01 -8.01
C PRO A 147 -3.87 23.49 -9.17
N ALA A 148 -4.03 22.16 -9.25
CA ALA A 148 -4.90 21.58 -10.28
C ALA A 148 -6.36 22.04 -10.11
N GLY A 149 -6.98 22.40 -11.23
CA GLY A 149 -8.39 22.79 -11.29
C GLY A 149 -9.36 21.70 -10.80
N PRO A 150 -10.66 22.04 -10.67
CA PRO A 150 -11.67 21.07 -10.25
C PRO A 150 -11.86 19.97 -11.30
N LEU A 151 -11.97 18.72 -10.82
CA LEU A 151 -12.26 17.57 -11.68
C LEU A 151 -13.76 17.53 -12.01
N SER A 152 -14.12 16.99 -13.17
CA SER A 152 -15.52 16.60 -13.47
C SER A 152 -15.95 15.41 -12.59
N LEU A 153 -17.26 15.16 -12.46
CA LEU A 153 -17.77 14.03 -11.67
C LEU A 153 -17.20 12.69 -12.18
N GLY A 154 -17.22 12.48 -13.50
CA GLY A 154 -16.68 11.27 -14.12
C GLY A 154 -15.18 11.11 -13.89
N GLN A 155 -14.40 12.19 -14.01
CA GLN A 155 -12.97 12.17 -13.70
C GLN A 155 -12.70 11.86 -12.23
N TYR A 156 -13.49 12.44 -11.31
CA TYR A 156 -13.37 12.20 -9.87
C TYR A 156 -13.68 10.75 -9.51
N VAL A 157 -14.81 10.20 -9.98
CA VAL A 157 -15.18 8.80 -9.74
C VAL A 157 -14.16 7.85 -10.36
N LEU A 158 -13.68 8.11 -11.59
CA LEU A 158 -12.65 7.28 -12.24
C LEU A 158 -11.33 7.33 -11.47
N LEU A 159 -10.92 8.51 -11.02
CA LEU A 159 -9.72 8.69 -10.21
C LEU A 159 -9.82 7.88 -8.93
N ASN A 160 -10.92 8.00 -8.17
CA ASN A 160 -11.12 7.25 -6.94
C ASN A 160 -11.24 5.74 -7.20
N THR A 161 -11.92 5.32 -8.27
CA THR A 161 -12.01 3.90 -8.67
C THR A 161 -10.62 3.32 -8.87
N ARG A 162 -9.73 4.04 -9.58
CA ARG A 162 -8.36 3.61 -9.83
C ARG A 162 -7.53 3.57 -8.53
N HIS A 163 -7.62 4.61 -7.71
CA HIS A 163 -6.73 4.80 -6.55
C HIS A 163 -7.18 4.07 -5.29
N GLU A 164 -8.47 4.05 -5.00
CA GLU A 164 -9.02 3.50 -3.76
C GLU A 164 -9.51 2.06 -3.91
N LEU A 165 -10.08 1.70 -5.07
CA LEU A 165 -10.60 0.34 -5.33
C LEU A 165 -9.57 -0.52 -6.07
N LEU A 166 -9.29 -0.21 -7.34
CA LEU A 166 -8.51 -1.08 -8.22
C LEU A 166 -7.06 -1.27 -7.78
N PHE A 167 -6.48 -0.29 -7.07
CA PHE A 167 -5.14 -0.43 -6.49
C PHE A 167 -4.99 -1.67 -5.59
N ILE A 168 -6.04 -2.01 -4.82
CA ILE A 168 -6.07 -3.19 -3.95
C ILE A 168 -6.83 -4.34 -4.63
N ALA A 169 -7.98 -4.05 -5.24
CA ALA A 169 -8.85 -5.05 -5.83
C ALA A 169 -8.20 -5.78 -7.01
N ALA A 170 -7.33 -5.13 -7.80
CA ALA A 170 -6.68 -5.80 -8.92
C ALA A 170 -5.64 -6.85 -8.46
N PRO A 171 -4.65 -6.53 -7.59
CA PRO A 171 -3.73 -7.55 -7.08
C PRO A 171 -4.42 -8.66 -6.29
N VAL A 172 -5.37 -8.32 -5.42
CA VAL A 172 -6.13 -9.31 -4.64
C VAL A 172 -7.00 -10.16 -5.56
N GLY A 173 -7.66 -9.55 -6.55
CA GLY A 173 -8.43 -10.24 -7.57
C GLY A 173 -7.60 -11.22 -8.39
N MET A 174 -6.34 -10.91 -8.69
CA MET A 174 -5.42 -11.87 -9.34
C MET A 174 -5.11 -13.07 -8.45
N LEU A 175 -4.95 -12.88 -7.14
CA LEU A 175 -4.74 -13.98 -6.18
C LEU A 175 -5.99 -14.84 -6.03
N VAL A 176 -7.16 -14.21 -5.96
CA VAL A 176 -8.47 -14.88 -5.93
C VAL A 176 -8.68 -15.68 -7.21
N LEU A 177 -8.40 -15.08 -8.37
CA LEU A 177 -8.48 -15.73 -9.68
C LEU A 177 -7.55 -16.95 -9.75
N LEU A 178 -6.30 -16.82 -9.28
CA LEU A 178 -5.38 -17.95 -9.19
C LEU A 178 -5.97 -19.07 -8.34
N GLY A 179 -6.46 -18.76 -7.15
CA GLY A 179 -7.08 -19.74 -6.26
C GLY A 179 -8.28 -20.44 -6.91
N ASP A 180 -9.17 -19.69 -7.54
CA ASP A 180 -10.35 -20.24 -8.23
C ASP A 180 -9.97 -21.10 -9.44
N VAL A 181 -8.98 -20.68 -10.23
CA VAL A 181 -8.49 -21.50 -11.37
C VAL A 181 -7.94 -22.83 -10.88
N LEU A 182 -7.17 -22.82 -9.79
CA LEU A 182 -6.61 -24.04 -9.23
C LEU A 182 -7.71 -24.94 -8.65
N SER A 183 -8.64 -24.41 -7.86
CA SER A 183 -9.69 -25.22 -7.22
C SER A 183 -10.76 -25.72 -8.18
N ILE A 184 -11.12 -24.94 -9.21
CA ILE A 184 -12.19 -25.31 -10.16
C ILE A 184 -11.66 -26.27 -11.23
N TYR A 185 -10.44 -26.04 -11.75
CA TYR A 185 -9.97 -26.78 -12.94
C TYR A 185 -8.84 -27.76 -12.65
N VAL A 186 -7.98 -27.51 -11.66
CA VAL A 186 -6.79 -28.34 -11.41
C VAL A 186 -7.07 -29.38 -10.33
N GLU A 187 -7.60 -28.96 -9.19
CA GLU A 187 -7.87 -29.83 -8.04
C GLU A 187 -8.76 -31.05 -8.39
N PRO A 188 -9.88 -30.91 -9.16
CA PRO A 188 -10.73 -32.04 -9.48
C PRO A 188 -10.07 -33.07 -10.42
N ALA A 189 -9.02 -32.67 -11.14
CA ALA A 189 -8.26 -33.55 -12.03
C ALA A 189 -7.19 -34.36 -11.28
N LEU A 190 -6.94 -34.08 -10.00
CA LEU A 190 -5.91 -34.71 -9.20
C LEU A 190 -6.52 -35.70 -8.20
N SER A 191 -5.79 -36.78 -7.91
CA SER A 191 -6.19 -37.66 -6.81
C SER A 191 -6.00 -36.97 -5.46
N PRO A 192 -6.81 -37.27 -4.42
CA PRO A 192 -6.68 -36.64 -3.10
C PRO A 192 -5.30 -36.80 -2.46
N ARG A 193 -4.56 -37.87 -2.80
CA ARG A 193 -3.20 -38.11 -2.33
C ARG A 193 -2.16 -37.21 -3.00
N VAL A 194 -2.40 -36.82 -4.25
CA VAL A 194 -1.46 -36.03 -5.07
C VAL A 194 -1.78 -34.54 -5.00
N ALA A 195 -3.06 -34.18 -4.83
CA ALA A 195 -3.53 -32.80 -4.87
C ALA A 195 -2.73 -31.84 -3.97
N PRO A 196 -2.46 -32.12 -2.68
CA PRO A 196 -1.69 -31.20 -1.84
C PRO A 196 -0.27 -30.93 -2.36
N TRP A 197 0.40 -31.96 -2.87
CA TRP A 197 1.78 -31.88 -3.36
C TRP A 197 1.92 -31.10 -4.67
N VAL A 198 0.84 -30.99 -5.45
CA VAL A 198 0.81 -30.22 -6.69
C VAL A 198 0.26 -28.82 -6.46
N MET A 199 -0.86 -28.72 -5.73
CA MET A 199 -1.58 -27.47 -5.49
C MET A 199 -0.74 -26.47 -4.69
N LEU A 200 -0.03 -26.92 -3.65
CA LEU A 200 0.74 -26.03 -2.80
C LEU A 200 1.91 -25.36 -3.57
N PRO A 201 2.80 -26.10 -4.29
CA PRO A 201 3.81 -25.47 -5.13
C PRO A 201 3.22 -24.60 -6.25
N MET A 202 2.12 -25.01 -6.88
CA MET A 202 1.44 -24.20 -7.90
C MET A 202 0.90 -22.89 -7.32
N MET A 203 0.33 -22.91 -6.12
CA MET A 203 -0.12 -21.72 -5.42
C MET A 203 1.05 -20.78 -5.14
N PHE A 204 2.17 -21.28 -4.58
CA PHE A 204 3.35 -20.45 -4.32
C PHE A 204 3.96 -19.89 -5.60
N ALA A 205 4.09 -20.70 -6.65
CA ALA A 205 4.58 -20.25 -7.95
C ALA A 205 3.66 -19.19 -8.55
N GLY A 206 2.34 -19.39 -8.48
CA GLY A 206 1.34 -18.43 -8.94
C GLY A 206 1.36 -17.13 -8.13
N MET A 207 1.45 -17.18 -6.80
CA MET A 207 1.61 -16.01 -5.94
C MET A 207 2.87 -15.22 -6.28
N GLY A 208 4.00 -15.92 -6.51
CA GLY A 208 5.24 -15.31 -6.99
C GLY A 208 5.07 -14.64 -8.35
N GLY A 209 4.35 -15.28 -9.28
CA GLY A 209 3.99 -14.72 -10.59
C GLY A 209 3.12 -13.46 -10.46
N VAL A 210 2.08 -13.50 -9.62
CA VAL A 210 1.24 -12.33 -9.33
C VAL A 210 2.08 -11.20 -8.74
N PHE A 211 2.98 -11.48 -7.81
CA PHE A 211 3.86 -10.45 -7.22
C PHE A 211 4.79 -9.80 -8.25
N ILE A 212 5.30 -10.57 -9.22
CA ILE A 212 6.13 -10.05 -10.31
C ILE A 212 5.32 -9.20 -11.30
N ILE A 213 4.08 -9.58 -11.58
CA ILE A 213 3.22 -8.95 -12.60
C ILE A 213 2.43 -7.76 -12.02
N ALA A 214 2.08 -7.79 -10.73
CA ALA A 214 1.25 -6.78 -10.06
C ALA A 214 1.74 -5.33 -10.28
N PRO A 215 3.05 -5.00 -10.24
CA PRO A 215 3.53 -3.66 -10.56
C PRO A 215 3.09 -3.16 -11.93
N ALA A 216 3.13 -4.02 -12.96
CA ALA A 216 2.71 -3.66 -14.31
C ALA A 216 1.19 -3.44 -14.40
N VAL A 217 0.40 -4.20 -13.62
CA VAL A 217 -1.05 -4.01 -13.50
C VAL A 217 -1.36 -2.70 -12.76
N ILE A 218 -0.71 -2.45 -11.63
CA ILE A 218 -0.86 -1.22 -10.84
C ILE A 218 -0.52 0.01 -11.69
N VAL A 219 0.54 -0.03 -12.48
CA VAL A 219 0.92 1.06 -13.37
C VAL A 219 -0.11 1.33 -14.46
N LYS A 220 -0.85 0.30 -14.92
CA LYS A 220 -1.98 0.47 -15.86
C LYS A 220 -3.24 0.97 -15.17
N VAL A 221 -3.47 0.54 -13.93
CA VAL A 221 -4.58 1.02 -13.10
C VAL A 221 -4.39 2.50 -12.77
N TRP A 222 -3.18 2.90 -12.41
CA TRP A 222 -2.82 4.29 -12.24
C TRP A 222 -2.74 4.98 -13.60
N SER A 223 -3.34 6.16 -13.73
CA SER A 223 -3.26 6.94 -14.96
C SER A 223 -1.83 7.44 -15.12
N THR A 224 -1.03 6.75 -15.94
CA THR A 224 0.40 7.03 -16.08
C THR A 224 0.77 7.36 -17.52
N GLU A 225 1.74 8.25 -17.68
CA GLU A 225 2.30 8.64 -18.98
C GLU A 225 3.84 8.61 -18.91
N PRO A 226 4.56 8.33 -20.00
CA PRO A 226 6.01 8.40 -20.00
C PRO A 226 6.53 9.80 -19.60
N LEU A 227 7.59 9.85 -18.79
CA LEU A 227 8.31 11.10 -18.58
C LEU A 227 9.01 11.50 -19.89
N GLY A 228 8.70 12.69 -20.41
CA GLY A 228 9.30 13.23 -21.62
C GLY A 228 10.82 13.39 -21.51
N SER A 229 11.50 13.51 -22.65
CA SER A 229 12.93 13.89 -22.68
C SER A 229 13.11 15.30 -22.11
N GLY A 230 14.18 15.51 -21.36
CA GLY A 230 14.53 16.81 -20.80
C GLY A 230 15.53 16.71 -19.64
N PRO A 231 15.99 17.87 -19.10
CA PRO A 231 17.08 17.93 -18.13
C PRO A 231 16.83 17.09 -16.88
N LEU A 232 15.60 17.13 -16.35
CA LEU A 232 15.22 16.31 -15.19
C LEU A 232 15.39 14.82 -15.50
N ARG A 233 14.84 14.34 -16.61
CA ARG A 233 14.92 12.91 -16.97
C ARG A 233 16.36 12.45 -17.13
N GLU A 234 17.20 13.23 -17.81
CA GLU A 234 18.61 12.91 -18.01
C GLU A 234 19.38 12.84 -16.68
N SER A 235 19.11 13.78 -15.77
CA SER A 235 19.69 13.80 -14.43
C SER A 235 19.29 12.57 -13.61
N LEU A 236 18.00 12.22 -13.60
CA LEU A 236 17.51 11.03 -12.89
C LEU A 236 18.05 9.72 -13.50
N GLU A 237 18.17 9.64 -14.83
CA GLU A 237 18.79 8.50 -15.50
C GLU A 237 20.29 8.40 -15.19
N LYS A 238 21.01 9.53 -15.12
CA LYS A 238 22.41 9.58 -14.69
C LYS A 238 22.56 9.07 -13.26
N MET A 239 21.72 9.55 -12.35
CA MET A 239 21.71 9.11 -10.95
C MET A 239 21.43 7.61 -10.83
N ALA A 240 20.46 7.09 -11.57
CA ALA A 240 20.16 5.67 -11.58
C ALA A 240 21.36 4.83 -12.05
N ARG A 241 22.10 5.29 -13.08
CA ARG A 241 23.34 4.64 -13.53
C ARG A 241 24.41 4.66 -12.44
N MET A 242 24.61 5.79 -11.76
CA MET A 242 25.58 5.93 -10.66
C MET A 242 25.28 4.98 -9.50
N LEU A 243 23.99 4.79 -9.17
CA LEU A 243 23.55 3.90 -8.10
C LEU A 243 23.39 2.43 -8.55
N GLY A 244 23.70 2.10 -9.81
CA GLY A 244 23.53 0.74 -10.36
C GLY A 244 22.06 0.29 -10.44
N VAL A 245 21.12 1.23 -10.42
CA VAL A 245 19.68 0.96 -10.42
C VAL A 245 19.15 0.85 -11.84
N ARG A 246 18.51 -0.29 -12.13
CA ARG A 246 17.77 -0.52 -13.39
C ARG A 246 16.28 -0.37 -13.18
N PHE A 247 15.59 0.25 -14.12
CA PHE A 247 14.12 0.32 -14.16
C PHE A 247 13.63 0.14 -15.60
N ARG A 248 12.38 -0.28 -15.77
CA ARG A 248 11.75 -0.49 -17.07
C ARG A 248 11.38 0.84 -17.73
N ARG A 249 10.69 1.71 -16.99
CA ARG A 249 10.23 3.03 -17.44
C ARG A 249 10.13 4.00 -16.27
N MET A 250 10.35 5.27 -16.57
CA MET A 250 10.04 6.41 -15.70
C MET A 250 8.76 7.06 -16.20
N LEU A 251 7.80 7.24 -15.29
CA LEU A 251 6.43 7.58 -15.61
C LEU A 251 5.95 8.75 -14.75
N ILE A 252 5.14 9.61 -15.33
CA ILE A 252 4.36 10.64 -14.66
C ILE A 252 3.06 9.99 -14.19
N TRP A 253 2.78 10.07 -12.89
CA TRP A 253 1.52 9.66 -12.31
C TRP A 253 0.55 10.85 -12.29
N ARG A 254 -0.51 10.77 -13.09
CA ARG A 254 -1.60 11.77 -13.13
C ARG A 254 -2.50 11.58 -11.90
N SER A 255 -2.07 12.15 -10.77
CA SER A 255 -2.80 12.08 -9.50
C SER A 255 -3.95 13.08 -9.40
N GLY A 256 -4.17 13.88 -10.44
CA GLY A 256 -5.12 15.00 -10.42
C GLY A 256 -4.62 16.15 -9.55
N GLY A 257 -3.30 16.29 -9.40
CA GLY A 257 -2.66 17.36 -8.65
C GLY A 257 -2.78 17.29 -7.12
N VAL A 258 -3.20 16.17 -6.56
CA VAL A 258 -3.43 16.04 -5.09
C VAL A 258 -2.29 15.33 -4.39
N ILE A 259 -1.74 14.30 -5.02
CA ILE A 259 -0.78 13.43 -4.35
C ILE A 259 0.61 13.90 -4.74
N ILE A 260 1.40 14.30 -3.75
CA ILE A 260 2.78 14.76 -3.97
C ILE A 260 3.69 13.66 -3.46
N ASN A 261 4.08 12.80 -4.39
CA ASN A 261 4.83 11.60 -4.07
C ASN A 261 5.69 11.13 -5.24
N ALA A 262 6.78 10.45 -4.90
CA ALA A 262 7.52 9.58 -5.80
C ALA A 262 7.31 8.14 -5.32
N ALA A 263 7.19 7.20 -6.24
CA ALA A 263 7.04 5.80 -5.88
C ALA A 263 7.83 4.91 -6.82
N VAL A 264 8.48 3.90 -6.26
CA VAL A 264 9.05 2.80 -7.02
C VAL A 264 8.18 1.58 -6.81
N VAL A 265 7.68 1.01 -7.89
CA VAL A 265 6.91 -0.24 -7.87
C VAL A 265 7.65 -1.34 -8.62
N GLY A 266 7.74 -2.52 -8.00
CA GLY A 266 8.32 -3.72 -8.59
C GLY A 266 9.72 -4.07 -8.09
N LEU A 267 9.91 -5.37 -7.82
CA LEU A 267 11.16 -5.90 -7.25
C LEU A 267 12.23 -6.14 -8.31
N LEU A 268 11.87 -6.67 -9.48
CA LEU A 268 12.81 -7.02 -10.55
C LEU A 268 13.00 -5.84 -11.51
N GLY A 269 14.24 -5.53 -11.89
CA GLY A 269 14.55 -4.36 -12.72
C GLY A 269 13.74 -4.25 -14.02
N ARG A 270 13.44 -5.39 -14.67
CA ARG A 270 12.63 -5.44 -15.91
C ARG A 270 11.14 -5.14 -15.70
N PHE A 271 10.63 -5.28 -14.48
CA PHE A 271 9.25 -5.03 -14.07
C PHE A 271 9.16 -3.87 -13.06
N ARG A 272 10.24 -3.09 -12.92
CA ARG A 272 10.32 -1.95 -12.01
C ARG A 272 9.95 -0.66 -12.70
N TYR A 273 9.11 0.15 -12.08
CA TYR A 273 8.68 1.44 -12.60
C TYR A 273 8.94 2.53 -11.57
N VAL A 274 9.45 3.66 -12.05
CA VAL A 274 9.62 4.88 -11.25
C VAL A 274 8.47 5.80 -11.60
N LEU A 275 7.72 6.24 -10.60
CA LEU A 275 6.54 7.08 -10.73
C LEU A 275 6.80 8.40 -10.03
N LEU A 276 6.65 9.52 -10.75
CA LEU A 276 6.70 10.87 -10.21
C LEU A 276 5.33 11.50 -10.37
N SER A 277 4.73 12.02 -9.31
CA SER A 277 3.40 12.61 -9.44
C SER A 277 3.43 13.94 -10.23
N ASP A 278 2.35 14.19 -10.97
CA ASP A 278 2.10 15.45 -11.67
C ASP A 278 2.13 16.68 -10.77
N ALA A 279 1.79 16.52 -9.49
CA ALA A 279 1.84 17.57 -8.48
C ALA A 279 3.29 17.86 -8.04
N MET A 280 4.11 16.82 -7.85
CA MET A 280 5.53 16.93 -7.50
C MET A 280 6.30 17.66 -8.60
N LEU A 281 6.12 17.26 -9.87
CA LEU A 281 6.81 17.87 -11.01
C LEU A 281 6.49 19.36 -11.20
N ARG A 282 5.33 19.83 -10.72
CA ARG A 282 4.91 21.24 -10.85
C ARG A 282 5.33 22.11 -9.67
N GLN A 283 5.47 21.53 -8.48
CA GLN A 283 5.59 22.28 -7.23
C GLN A 283 6.96 22.13 -6.55
N MET A 284 7.79 21.16 -6.98
CA MET A 284 9.12 20.95 -6.44
C MET A 284 10.19 21.34 -7.46
N PRO A 285 11.25 22.07 -7.06
CA PRO A 285 12.37 22.34 -7.93
C PRO A 285 13.12 21.05 -8.27
N GLN A 286 13.79 21.03 -9.43
CA GLN A 286 14.50 19.86 -9.95
C GLN A 286 15.45 19.23 -8.92
N ARG A 287 16.23 20.03 -8.19
CA ARG A 287 17.19 19.54 -7.18
C ARG A 287 16.52 18.78 -6.03
N GLU A 288 15.32 19.21 -5.62
CA GLU A 288 14.55 18.51 -4.58
C GLU A 288 13.96 17.20 -5.12
N ILE A 289 13.49 17.18 -6.37
CA ILE A 289 13.00 15.96 -7.03
C ILE A 289 14.14 14.94 -7.18
N GLU A 290 15.33 15.39 -7.56
CA GLU A 290 16.54 14.56 -7.64
C GLU A 290 16.88 13.96 -6.27
N ALA A 291 16.82 14.75 -5.20
CA ALA A 291 17.09 14.26 -3.85
C ALA A 291 16.06 13.22 -3.36
N VAL A 292 14.77 13.42 -3.67
CA VAL A 292 13.72 12.41 -3.41
C VAL A 292 13.96 11.15 -4.23
N PHE A 293 14.32 11.28 -5.50
CA PHE A 293 14.63 10.13 -6.34
C PHE A 293 15.88 9.38 -5.85
N ALA A 294 16.91 10.07 -5.37
CA ALA A 294 18.09 9.44 -4.77
C ALA A 294 17.71 8.55 -3.58
N HIS A 295 16.80 9.03 -2.73
CA HIS A 295 16.25 8.26 -1.62
C HIS A 295 15.51 7.00 -2.10
N GLU A 296 14.60 7.13 -3.06
CA GLU A 296 13.87 6.01 -3.64
C GLU A 296 14.79 5.01 -4.37
N ALA A 297 15.79 5.51 -5.08
CA ALA A 297 16.82 4.71 -5.74
C ALA A 297 17.66 3.93 -4.73
N GLN A 298 17.95 4.51 -3.56
CA GLN A 298 18.66 3.80 -2.50
C GLN A 298 17.84 2.67 -1.89
N HIS A 299 16.51 2.77 -1.82
CA HIS A 299 15.67 1.61 -1.43
C HIS A 299 15.87 0.42 -2.36
N ILE A 300 16.07 0.70 -3.65
CA ILE A 300 16.33 -0.31 -4.67
C ILE A 300 17.73 -0.89 -4.51
N ALA A 301 18.76 -0.04 -4.50
CA ALA A 301 20.16 -0.47 -4.38
C ALA A 301 20.38 -1.25 -3.07
N GLY A 302 19.76 -0.79 -1.98
CA GLY A 302 19.75 -1.45 -0.69
C GLY A 302 18.90 -2.71 -0.59
N HIS A 303 18.11 -3.05 -1.62
CA HIS A 303 17.19 -4.20 -1.63
C HIS A 303 16.17 -4.16 -0.46
N HIS A 304 15.75 -2.97 -0.03
CA HIS A 304 14.97 -2.80 1.20
C HIS A 304 13.60 -3.48 1.15
N ILE A 305 12.96 -3.51 -0.02
CA ILE A 305 11.69 -4.22 -0.22
C ILE A 305 11.88 -5.72 -0.01
N PHE A 306 12.94 -6.31 -0.57
CA PHE A 306 13.26 -7.74 -0.40
C PHE A 306 13.44 -8.11 1.07
N TYR A 307 14.28 -7.37 1.80
CA TYR A 307 14.52 -7.63 3.22
C TYR A 307 13.28 -7.36 4.09
N GLY A 308 12.45 -6.38 3.72
CA GLY A 308 11.15 -6.14 4.36
C GLY A 308 10.19 -7.32 4.17
N THR A 309 10.08 -7.86 2.95
CA THR A 309 9.29 -9.07 2.66
C THR A 309 9.85 -10.29 3.39
N MET A 310 11.17 -10.45 3.42
CA MET A 310 11.84 -11.55 4.12
C MET A 310 11.57 -11.51 5.62
N LEU A 311 11.56 -10.34 6.25
CA LEU A 311 11.16 -10.19 7.65
C LEU A 311 9.73 -10.67 7.89
N ILE A 312 8.78 -10.22 7.06
CA ILE A 312 7.37 -10.61 7.18
C ILE A 312 7.24 -12.13 7.05
N LEU A 313 7.87 -12.72 6.02
CA LEU A 313 7.83 -14.16 5.78
C LEU A 313 8.48 -14.96 6.93
N SER A 314 9.62 -14.50 7.43
CA SER A 314 10.34 -15.17 8.54
C SER A 314 9.50 -15.21 9.81
N LEU A 315 8.82 -14.10 10.16
CA LEU A 315 7.94 -14.04 11.32
C LEU A 315 6.70 -14.91 11.14
N SER A 316 6.08 -14.88 9.97
CA SER A 316 4.94 -15.74 9.66
C SER A 316 5.32 -17.22 9.78
N LEU A 317 6.43 -17.66 9.17
CA LEU A 317 6.90 -19.04 9.25
C LEU A 317 7.26 -19.45 10.68
N ALA A 318 7.94 -18.59 11.44
CA ALA A 318 8.28 -18.87 12.83
C ALA A 318 7.04 -19.12 13.69
N ILE A 319 6.03 -18.25 13.56
CA ILE A 319 4.81 -18.34 14.35
C ILE A 319 3.96 -19.53 13.90
N THR A 320 3.83 -19.77 12.60
CA THR A 320 3.13 -20.96 12.10
C THR A 320 3.80 -22.25 12.57
N GLY A 321 5.12 -22.37 12.47
CA GLY A 321 5.85 -23.55 12.94
C GLY A 321 5.73 -23.76 14.46
N ALA A 322 5.80 -22.67 15.24
CA ALA A 322 5.60 -22.73 16.69
C ALA A 322 4.17 -23.13 17.07
N SER A 323 3.15 -22.55 16.41
CA SER A 323 1.75 -22.91 16.59
C SER A 323 1.48 -24.38 16.30
N GLU A 324 2.10 -24.92 15.25
CA GLU A 324 1.93 -26.32 14.89
C GLU A 324 2.57 -27.27 15.91
N LEU A 325 3.80 -26.97 16.37
CA LEU A 325 4.43 -27.73 17.45
C LEU A 325 3.62 -27.67 18.75
N LEU A 326 3.01 -26.52 19.06
CA LEU A 326 2.18 -26.34 20.24
C LEU A 326 0.94 -27.25 20.19
N ARG A 327 0.33 -27.39 19.00
CA ARG A 327 -0.80 -28.31 18.79
C ARG A 327 -0.37 -29.76 18.97
N LEU A 328 0.70 -30.16 18.30
CA LEU A 328 1.19 -31.54 18.32
C LEU A 328 1.61 -31.98 19.73
N LYS A 329 2.28 -31.11 20.50
CA LYS A 329 2.85 -31.48 21.80
C LYS A 329 1.92 -31.25 22.98
N LEU A 330 1.10 -30.20 22.97
CA LEU A 330 0.29 -29.81 24.13
C LEU A 330 -1.20 -30.10 23.96
N GLY A 331 -1.66 -30.52 22.77
CA GLY A 331 -3.07 -30.84 22.52
C GLY A 331 -4.01 -29.64 22.66
N TRP A 332 -3.50 -28.41 22.52
CA TRP A 332 -4.31 -27.20 22.63
C TRP A 332 -5.32 -27.12 21.47
N GLY A 333 -6.54 -26.64 21.77
CA GLY A 333 -7.59 -26.47 20.78
C GLY A 333 -7.17 -25.56 19.63
N SER A 334 -7.53 -25.93 18.40
CA SER A 334 -7.04 -25.32 17.15
C SER A 334 -7.26 -23.80 17.10
N TRP A 335 -8.46 -23.34 17.48
CA TRP A 335 -8.85 -21.93 17.36
C TRP A 335 -8.09 -21.00 18.31
N GLY A 336 -7.80 -21.44 19.54
CA GLY A 336 -7.12 -20.62 20.54
C GLY A 336 -5.65 -20.38 20.17
N VAL A 337 -5.00 -21.42 19.65
CA VAL A 337 -3.64 -21.35 19.10
C VAL A 337 -3.59 -20.45 17.87
N ASP A 338 -4.56 -20.55 16.95
CA ASP A 338 -4.64 -19.68 15.77
C ASP A 338 -4.81 -18.21 16.15
N ALA A 339 -5.74 -17.92 17.06
CA ALA A 339 -5.98 -16.55 17.54
C ALA A 339 -4.73 -15.98 18.23
N ALA A 340 -4.10 -16.75 19.13
CA ALA A 340 -2.88 -16.34 19.81
C ALA A 340 -1.72 -16.11 18.84
N GLY A 341 -1.53 -17.03 17.88
CA GLY A 341 -0.52 -16.90 16.83
C GLY A 341 -0.73 -15.65 15.97
N LEU A 342 -1.97 -15.37 15.55
CA LEU A 342 -2.29 -14.19 14.75
C LEU A 342 -2.04 -12.89 15.54
N MET A 343 -2.44 -12.83 16.82
CA MET A 343 -2.17 -11.68 17.69
C MET A 343 -0.68 -11.46 17.89
N LEU A 344 0.08 -12.53 18.13
CA LEU A 344 1.54 -12.47 18.26
C LEU A 344 2.19 -12.01 16.97
N LEU A 345 1.74 -12.50 15.81
CA LEU A 345 2.24 -12.09 14.50
C LEU A 345 1.98 -10.61 14.27
N ALA A 346 0.77 -10.12 14.55
CA ALA A 346 0.44 -8.71 14.41
C ALA A 346 1.32 -7.84 15.32
N ALA A 347 1.53 -8.23 16.58
CA ALA A 347 2.38 -7.52 17.53
C ALA A 347 3.87 -7.55 17.10
N ALA A 348 4.38 -8.71 16.71
CA ALA A 348 5.75 -8.90 16.24
C ALA A 348 6.03 -8.07 14.98
N LEU A 349 5.10 -8.09 14.01
CA LEU A 349 5.17 -7.24 12.82
C LEU A 349 5.16 -5.76 13.21
N TYR A 350 4.25 -5.34 14.09
CA TYR A 350 4.19 -3.94 14.52
C TYR A 350 5.51 -3.45 15.12
N VAL A 351 6.15 -4.24 15.98
CA VAL A 351 7.41 -3.85 16.61
C VAL A 351 8.60 -3.98 15.66
N ALA A 352 8.81 -5.18 15.10
CA ALA A 352 9.99 -5.51 14.30
C ALA A 352 10.02 -4.73 12.98
N PHE A 353 8.90 -4.72 12.24
CA PHE A 353 8.83 -4.03 10.95
C PHE A 353 9.06 -2.52 11.12
N GLY A 354 8.41 -1.89 12.10
CA GLY A 354 8.60 -0.47 12.36
C GLY A 354 10.06 -0.14 12.71
N TRP A 355 10.70 -0.96 13.55
CA TRP A 355 12.10 -0.75 13.96
C TRP A 355 13.09 -0.95 12.80
N VAL A 356 12.90 -1.98 11.97
CA VAL A 356 13.75 -2.27 10.80
C VAL A 356 13.54 -1.18 9.75
N SER A 357 12.29 -0.89 9.39
CA SER A 357 11.93 0.10 8.37
C SER A 357 12.61 1.45 8.65
N ARG A 358 12.49 2.00 9.87
CA ARG A 358 13.10 3.29 10.22
C ARG A 358 14.63 3.33 10.05
N ARG A 359 15.33 2.19 10.14
CA ARG A 359 16.79 2.12 9.91
C ARG A 359 17.14 2.04 8.43
N LEU A 360 16.32 1.34 7.65
CA LEU A 360 16.45 1.33 6.20
C LEU A 360 16.19 2.73 5.62
N GLU A 361 15.21 3.45 6.17
CA GLU A 361 14.93 4.85 5.82
C GLU A 361 16.11 5.78 6.12
N ARG A 362 16.74 5.67 7.31
CA ARG A 362 17.96 6.44 7.62
C ARG A 362 19.07 6.17 6.60
N GLN A 363 19.25 4.92 6.19
CA GLN A 363 20.24 4.58 5.16
C GLN A 363 19.91 5.31 3.85
N CYS A 364 18.65 5.28 3.42
CA CYS A 364 18.22 6.01 2.23
C CYS A 364 18.45 7.52 2.36
N ASP A 365 18.13 8.10 3.52
CA ASP A 365 18.28 9.54 3.79
C ASP A 365 19.75 10.00 3.68
N VAL A 366 20.67 9.26 4.31
CA VAL A 366 22.11 9.59 4.29
C VAL A 366 22.70 9.46 2.88
N HIS A 367 22.33 8.39 2.15
CA HIS A 367 22.78 8.20 0.77
C HIS A 367 22.16 9.22 -0.19
N ALA A 368 20.90 9.62 0.03
CA ALA A 368 20.25 10.66 -0.75
C ALA A 368 20.95 12.02 -0.58
N ALA A 369 21.26 12.39 0.66
CA ALA A 369 22.03 13.59 0.96
C ALA A 369 23.43 13.58 0.33
N LYS A 370 24.16 12.45 0.45
CA LYS A 370 25.47 12.25 -0.21
C LYS A 370 25.37 12.47 -1.73
N THR A 371 24.37 11.84 -2.36
CA THR A 371 24.16 11.91 -3.81
C THR A 371 23.75 13.31 -4.26
N ALA A 372 22.90 13.99 -3.50
CA ALA A 372 22.48 15.36 -3.79
C ALA A 372 23.67 16.34 -3.78
N GLY A 373 24.58 16.19 -2.81
CA GLY A 373 25.82 16.98 -2.75
C GLY A 373 26.75 16.70 -3.94
N ALA A 374 26.97 15.43 -4.26
CA ALA A 374 27.82 15.02 -5.39
C ALA A 374 27.33 15.59 -6.74
N LEU A 375 26.02 15.75 -6.93
CA LEU A 375 25.45 16.34 -8.14
C LEU A 375 25.69 17.85 -8.27
N GLN A 376 25.91 18.57 -7.16
CA GLN A 376 26.23 19.99 -7.18
C GLN A 376 27.72 20.27 -7.41
N GLY A 377 28.55 19.23 -7.55
CA GLY A 377 29.98 19.38 -7.76
C GLY A 377 30.73 19.84 -6.52
N SER A 378 30.25 19.48 -5.32
CA SER A 378 30.98 19.79 -4.08
C SER A 378 32.36 19.11 -4.09
N ASP A 379 33.43 19.92 -4.19
CA ASP A 379 34.87 19.54 -4.25
C ASP A 379 35.43 18.82 -3.00
N GLY A 380 34.56 18.33 -2.11
CA GLY A 380 34.93 17.61 -0.89
C GLY A 380 35.20 16.12 -1.11
N ASP A 381 35.67 15.45 -0.05
CA ASP A 381 35.77 13.99 0.01
C ASP A 381 34.43 13.38 -0.42
N GLN A 382 34.44 12.66 -1.55
CA GLN A 382 33.25 12.06 -2.15
C GLN A 382 32.58 11.04 -1.22
N ASP A 383 33.25 10.61 -0.15
CA ASP A 383 32.70 9.68 0.83
C ASP A 383 31.95 10.32 2.00
N VAL A 384 32.02 11.65 2.16
CA VAL A 384 31.35 12.39 3.23
C VAL A 384 30.03 12.99 2.76
N VAL A 385 29.04 13.08 3.66
CA VAL A 385 27.82 13.84 3.40
C VAL A 385 28.12 15.33 3.51
N SER A 386 28.05 16.07 2.40
CA SER A 386 28.25 17.53 2.41
C SER A 386 27.08 18.26 3.08
N GLN A 387 27.36 19.42 3.68
CA GLN A 387 26.33 20.28 4.27
C GLN A 387 25.30 20.73 3.23
N GLU A 388 25.75 21.03 2.01
CA GLU A 388 24.86 21.39 0.90
C GLU A 388 23.94 20.23 0.50
N GLY A 389 24.47 19.01 0.35
CA GLY A 389 23.67 17.84 0.03
C GLY A 389 22.63 17.50 1.10
N ALA A 390 23.02 17.62 2.37
CA ALA A 390 22.12 17.48 3.51
C ALA A 390 21.01 18.55 3.52
N ALA A 391 21.35 19.81 3.23
CA ALA A 391 20.38 20.89 3.15
C ALA A 391 19.38 20.69 2.00
N ILE A 392 19.84 20.27 0.81
CA ILE A 392 18.96 19.98 -0.34
C ILE A 392 17.96 18.88 0.01
N PHE A 393 18.42 17.79 0.61
CA PHE A 393 17.54 16.69 1.00
C PHE A 393 16.57 17.10 2.12
N ALA A 394 17.02 17.88 3.10
CA ALA A 394 16.18 18.42 4.16
C ALA A 394 15.06 19.33 3.61
N MET A 395 15.39 20.23 2.68
CA MET A 395 14.42 21.08 1.99
C MET A 395 13.40 20.26 1.21
N ALA A 396 13.85 19.21 0.50
CA ALA A 396 12.96 18.32 -0.24
C ALA A 396 11.94 17.63 0.70
N LEU A 397 12.39 17.10 1.84
CA LEU A 397 11.50 16.49 2.84
C LEU A 397 10.52 17.51 3.45
N GLN A 398 11.00 18.72 3.75
CA GLN A 398 10.17 19.78 4.28
C GLN A 398 9.11 20.23 3.26
N ARG A 399 9.49 20.33 1.97
CA ARG A 399 8.58 20.65 0.89
C ARG A 399 7.52 19.56 0.72
N VAL A 400 7.90 18.29 0.71
CA VAL A 400 6.94 17.16 0.68
C VAL A 400 5.98 17.21 1.87
N ALA A 401 6.46 17.57 3.07
CA ALA A 401 5.62 17.73 4.26
C ALA A 401 4.58 18.84 4.08
N GLN A 402 5.03 20.03 3.66
CA GLN A 402 4.20 21.21 3.43
C GLN A 402 3.13 20.93 2.38
N LEU A 403 3.55 20.37 1.26
CA LEU A 403 2.73 20.07 0.11
C LEU A 403 1.65 19.00 0.39
N ASN A 404 1.93 18.03 1.27
CA ASN A 404 0.94 17.06 1.72
C ASN A 404 0.16 17.50 2.99
N ALA A 405 0.37 18.73 3.47
CA ALA A 405 -0.19 19.25 4.73
C ALA A 405 0.09 18.34 5.95
N ILE A 406 1.26 17.70 5.98
CA ILE A 406 1.73 16.83 7.06
C ILE A 406 2.58 17.67 8.02
N SER A 407 2.27 17.61 9.32
CA SER A 407 3.11 18.26 10.32
C SER A 407 4.49 17.60 10.36
N PRO A 408 5.61 18.35 10.32
CA PRO A 408 6.95 17.77 10.39
C PRO A 408 7.21 16.94 11.66
N LEU A 409 6.50 17.24 12.75
CA LEU A 409 6.59 16.53 14.03
C LEU A 409 5.69 15.30 14.10
N GLN A 410 4.78 15.10 13.13
CA GLN A 410 3.87 13.98 13.10
C GLN A 410 4.65 12.65 13.08
N ARG A 411 4.38 11.79 14.06
CA ARG A 411 4.98 10.46 14.12
C ARG A 411 4.43 9.57 13.01
N ASN A 412 5.32 8.97 12.23
CA ASN A 412 5.00 7.90 11.29
C ASN A 412 5.66 6.59 11.78
N TRP A 413 4.86 5.54 11.95
CA TRP A 413 5.34 4.24 12.43
C TRP A 413 6.43 3.65 11.52
N ARG A 414 6.27 3.77 10.20
CA ARG A 414 7.16 3.19 9.19
C ARG A 414 8.38 4.07 8.90
N HIS A 415 8.17 5.38 8.76
CA HIS A 415 9.20 6.31 8.26
C HIS A 415 9.85 7.18 9.37
N GLY A 416 9.30 7.20 10.58
CA GLY A 416 9.65 8.23 11.57
C GLY A 416 9.06 9.60 11.23
N SER A 417 9.22 10.58 12.10
CA SER A 417 8.78 11.95 11.77
C SER A 417 9.76 12.61 10.82
N ILE A 418 9.26 13.55 10.00
CA ILE A 418 10.08 14.27 9.02
C ILE A 418 11.15 15.10 9.70
N HIS A 419 10.79 15.78 10.80
CA HIS A 419 11.75 16.51 11.63
C HIS A 419 12.90 15.62 12.08
N TRP A 420 12.58 14.42 12.58
CA TRP A 420 13.58 13.49 13.09
C TRP A 420 14.53 12.96 11.98
N ARG A 421 14.03 12.79 10.75
CA ARG A 421 14.84 12.44 9.57
C ARG A 421 15.76 13.60 9.17
N ILE A 422 15.23 14.82 9.12
CA ILE A 422 15.98 16.04 8.79
C ILE A 422 17.12 16.24 9.80
N SER A 423 16.83 16.20 11.10
CA SER A 423 17.84 16.33 12.15
C SER A 423 18.96 15.30 11.98
N HIS A 424 18.60 14.02 11.74
CA HIS A 424 19.60 12.97 11.57
C HIS A 424 20.57 13.24 10.41
N VAL A 425 20.07 13.67 9.25
CA VAL A 425 20.90 13.94 8.07
C VAL A 425 21.81 15.15 8.29
N LEU A 426 21.27 16.21 8.92
CA LEU A 426 22.07 17.39 9.27
C LEU A 426 23.15 17.07 10.31
N ASP A 427 22.85 16.21 11.30
CA ASP A 427 23.83 15.75 12.29
C ASP A 427 24.96 14.91 11.65
N VAL A 428 24.63 14.08 10.66
CA VAL A 428 25.63 13.30 9.91
C VAL A 428 26.57 14.23 9.13
N ALA A 429 26.00 15.24 8.46
CA ALA A 429 26.78 16.22 7.69
C ALA A 429 27.64 17.12 8.59
N SER A 430 27.11 17.59 9.73
CA SER A 430 27.85 18.44 10.66
C SER A 430 29.00 17.69 11.35
N ALA A 431 28.84 16.38 11.55
CA ALA A 431 29.89 15.51 12.09
C ALA A 431 30.94 15.07 11.04
N GLY A 432 30.81 15.50 9.77
CA GLY A 432 31.73 15.09 8.70
C GLY A 432 31.69 13.58 8.41
N LYS A 433 30.54 12.93 8.64
CA LYS A 433 30.41 11.48 8.49
C LYS A 433 29.88 11.10 7.11
N GLY A 434 30.35 9.96 6.61
CA GLY A 434 29.82 9.29 5.42
C GLY A 434 28.70 8.29 5.72
N THR A 435 28.48 7.34 4.81
CA THR A 435 27.44 6.30 4.93
C THR A 435 27.88 5.08 5.76
N GLY A 436 29.17 4.97 6.11
CA GLY A 436 29.75 3.75 6.65
C GLY A 436 29.11 3.22 7.94
N ASP A 437 28.75 4.09 8.89
CA ASP A 437 28.10 3.70 10.15
C ASP A 437 26.72 3.06 9.91
N ILE A 438 25.90 3.72 9.08
CA ILE A 438 24.54 3.24 8.78
C ILE A 438 24.57 1.99 7.89
N ASP A 439 25.52 1.90 6.95
CA ASP A 439 25.71 0.74 6.07
C ASP A 439 26.13 -0.50 6.87
N ARG A 440 27.02 -0.35 7.86
CA ARG A 440 27.40 -1.44 8.79
C ARG A 440 26.21 -1.92 9.61
N LEU A 441 25.41 -1.00 10.15
CA LEU A 441 24.20 -1.34 10.90
C LEU A 441 23.21 -2.12 10.03
N VAL A 442 22.90 -1.61 8.83
CA VAL A 442 21.96 -2.29 7.94
C VAL A 442 22.50 -3.64 7.47
N ARG A 443 23.80 -3.77 7.22
CA ARG A 443 24.42 -5.07 6.91
C ARG A 443 24.21 -6.09 8.03
N ARG A 444 24.38 -5.71 9.29
CA ARG A 444 24.10 -6.58 10.44
C ARG A 444 22.63 -6.99 10.50
N ILE A 445 21.70 -6.05 10.27
CA ILE A 445 20.26 -6.35 10.20
C ILE A 445 19.97 -7.37 9.10
N LYS A 446 20.53 -7.19 7.89
CA LYS A 446 20.36 -8.11 6.77
C LYS A 446 20.85 -9.53 7.12
N LEU A 447 22.00 -9.65 7.79
CA LEU A 447 22.52 -10.93 8.26
C LEU A 447 21.59 -11.57 9.31
N CYS A 448 21.09 -10.79 10.29
CA CYS A 448 20.11 -11.28 11.26
C CYS A 448 18.82 -11.76 10.61
N LEU A 449 18.34 -11.06 9.55
CA LEU A 449 17.15 -11.48 8.83
C LEU A 449 17.38 -12.81 8.10
N TRP A 450 18.55 -13.03 7.48
CA TRP A 450 18.88 -14.31 6.85
C TRP A 450 18.93 -15.45 7.86
N ALA A 451 19.60 -15.24 9.00
CA ALA A 451 19.63 -16.21 10.08
C ALA A 451 18.22 -16.52 10.60
N GLY A 452 17.40 -15.49 10.82
CA GLY A 452 16.01 -15.63 11.22
C GLY A 452 15.18 -16.44 10.22
N PHE A 453 15.32 -16.16 8.92
CA PHE A 453 14.63 -16.88 7.87
C PHE A 453 14.98 -18.37 7.85
N VAL A 454 16.28 -18.71 7.92
CA VAL A 454 16.75 -20.10 7.96
C VAL A 454 16.22 -20.82 9.20
N CYS A 455 16.28 -20.19 10.37
CA CYS A 455 15.72 -20.75 11.61
C CYS A 455 14.21 -20.99 11.51
N SER A 456 13.46 -20.05 10.92
CA SER A 456 12.01 -20.20 10.71
C SER A 456 11.68 -21.36 9.77
N CYS A 457 12.43 -21.52 8.67
CA CYS A 457 12.26 -22.66 7.77
C CYS A 457 12.57 -23.99 8.47
N ALA A 458 13.65 -24.04 9.25
CA ALA A 458 14.00 -25.24 10.02
C ALA A 458 12.92 -25.59 11.06
N LEU A 459 12.34 -24.59 11.72
CA LEU A 459 11.26 -24.78 12.69
C LEU A 459 10.01 -25.39 12.04
N VAL A 460 9.60 -24.88 10.87
CA VAL A 460 8.47 -25.43 10.11
C VAL A 460 8.77 -26.86 9.64
N GLY A 461 9.98 -27.11 9.14
CA GLY A 461 10.41 -28.46 8.77
C GLY A 461 10.38 -29.44 9.94
N TRP A 462 10.83 -29.01 11.12
CA TRP A 462 10.76 -29.83 12.33
C TRP A 462 9.32 -30.11 12.77
N ALA A 463 8.44 -29.10 12.71
CA ALA A 463 7.02 -29.28 13.00
C ALA A 463 6.38 -30.32 12.07
N ALA A 464 6.66 -30.23 10.77
CA ALA A 464 6.14 -31.15 9.76
C ALA A 464 6.66 -32.58 9.90
N LEU A 465 7.86 -32.78 10.47
CA LEU A 465 8.42 -34.11 10.74
C LEU A 465 7.95 -34.70 12.08
N SER A 466 7.39 -33.87 12.97
CA SER A 466 6.96 -34.28 14.32
C SER A 466 5.48 -34.64 14.41
N GLY A 467 4.68 -34.27 13.40
CA GLY A 467 3.29 -34.66 13.24
C GLY A 467 3.17 -35.78 12.22
#